data_AF-A0A2P2GER3-F1
#
_entry.id   AF-A0A2P2GER3-F1
#
_cell.length_a   1.000
_cell.length_b   1.000
_cell.length_c   1.000
_cell.angle_alpha   90.00
_cell.angle_beta   90.00
_cell.angle_gamma   90.00
#
_symmetry.space_group_name_H-M   'P 1'
#
loop_
_entity.id
_entity.type
_entity.pdbx_description
1 polymer ?
#
loop_
_entity_poly.entity_id
_entity_poly.type
_entity_poly.pdbx_seq_one_letter_code
_entity_poly.pdbx_strand_id
1 'polypeptide(L)'
;VKQHLDVARLVADAVREETGVAHPWQLVYQSRSGAPHVPWLEPDICEHLEELHGAGAPAVVMVPIGFVSDHMEVLYDLDTEATAKAAELGLPVRRSATVGADPRFAAAVRDLVLERAATERGQRAERCALGALGPSHDLCPIGCCPARAERPAAAGADSPYA
;
A
#
# COMPACT_ATOMS: atom_id res chain seq x y z
N VAL A 1 7.56 -5.72 2.34
CA VAL A 1 6.81 -5.42 1.09
C VAL A 1 5.74 -6.46 0.72
N LYS A 2 5.64 -7.64 1.36
CA LYS A 2 4.67 -8.70 0.98
C LYS A 2 3.22 -8.21 0.89
N GLN A 3 2.75 -7.46 1.89
CA GLN A 3 1.39 -6.88 1.89
C GLN A 3 1.16 -5.93 0.70
N HIS A 4 2.15 -5.11 0.36
CA HIS A 4 2.03 -4.14 -0.74
C HIS A 4 1.94 -4.85 -2.09
N LEU A 5 2.75 -5.91 -2.28
CA LEU A 5 2.69 -6.75 -3.48
C LEU A 5 1.36 -7.49 -3.60
N ASP A 6 0.79 -7.99 -2.49
CA ASP A 6 -0.51 -8.67 -2.52
C ASP A 6 -1.64 -7.70 -2.87
N VAL A 7 -1.64 -6.49 -2.31
CA VAL A 7 -2.59 -5.42 -2.67
C VAL A 7 -2.44 -5.00 -4.13
N ALA A 8 -1.21 -4.76 -4.60
CA ALA A 8 -0.97 -4.39 -5.99
C ALA A 8 -1.46 -5.47 -6.97
N ARG A 9 -1.23 -6.75 -6.65
CA ARG A 9 -1.76 -7.88 -7.41
C ARG A 9 -3.29 -7.88 -7.42
N LEU A 10 -3.96 -7.71 -6.27
CA LEU A 10 -5.42 -7.65 -6.20
C LEU A 10 -6.01 -6.52 -7.04
N VAL A 11 -5.38 -5.33 -7.02
CA VAL A 11 -5.80 -4.20 -7.85
C VAL A 11 -5.63 -4.52 -9.33
N ALA A 12 -4.48 -5.06 -9.73
CA ALA A 12 -4.22 -5.42 -11.13
C ALA A 12 -5.14 -6.54 -11.63
N ASP A 13 -5.42 -7.54 -10.79
CA ASP A 13 -6.36 -8.62 -11.08
C ASP A 13 -7.78 -8.07 -11.28
N ALA A 14 -8.26 -7.17 -10.40
CA ALA A 14 -9.57 -6.54 -10.52
C ALA A 14 -9.67 -5.66 -11.79
N VAL A 15 -8.63 -4.88 -12.11
CA VAL A 15 -8.59 -4.09 -13.35
C VAL A 15 -8.68 -5.00 -14.57
N ARG A 16 -7.95 -6.13 -14.57
CA ARG A 16 -8.03 -7.12 -15.66
C ARG A 16 -9.42 -7.73 -15.77
N GLU A 17 -10.04 -8.09 -14.67
CA GLU A 17 -11.40 -8.66 -14.66
C GLU A 17 -12.42 -7.68 -15.25
N GLU A 18 -12.33 -6.39 -14.94
CA GLU A 18 -13.29 -5.40 -15.45
C GLU A 18 -13.01 -4.88 -16.85
N THR A 19 -11.76 -4.85 -17.27
CA THR A 19 -11.37 -4.32 -18.59
C THR A 19 -11.12 -5.41 -19.64
N GLY A 20 -10.93 -6.66 -19.20
CA GLY A 20 -10.46 -7.77 -20.03
C GLY A 20 -8.96 -7.69 -20.40
N VAL A 21 -8.22 -6.71 -19.89
CA VAL A 21 -6.82 -6.46 -20.29
C VAL A 21 -5.88 -6.59 -19.09
N ALA A 22 -4.85 -7.42 -19.24
CA ALA A 22 -3.77 -7.50 -18.26
C ALA A 22 -2.75 -6.38 -18.53
N HIS A 23 -2.46 -5.57 -17.51
CA HIS A 23 -1.43 -4.54 -17.57
C HIS A 23 -0.22 -4.95 -16.72
N PRO A 24 1.02 -4.78 -17.22
CA PRO A 24 2.20 -4.94 -16.37
C PRO A 24 2.19 -3.87 -15.27
N TRP A 25 2.67 -4.24 -14.08
CA TRP A 25 2.75 -3.35 -12.94
C TRP A 25 4.00 -3.65 -12.12
N GLN A 26 4.45 -2.65 -11.37
CA GLN A 26 5.57 -2.77 -10.44
C GLN A 26 5.27 -1.97 -9.18
N LEU A 27 5.70 -2.49 -8.02
CA LEU A 27 5.68 -1.73 -6.77
C LEU A 27 6.88 -0.78 -6.75
N VAL A 28 6.61 0.51 -6.60
CA VAL A 28 7.61 1.59 -6.54
C VAL A 28 7.36 2.46 -5.32
N TYR A 29 8.33 3.31 -4.99
CA TYR A 29 8.34 4.12 -3.77
C TYR A 29 8.44 5.61 -4.11
N GLN A 30 8.02 6.43 -3.16
CA GLN A 30 8.03 7.89 -3.23
C GLN A 30 8.46 8.45 -1.87
N SER A 31 8.54 9.78 -1.75
CA SER A 31 8.82 10.48 -0.49
C SER A 31 10.18 10.15 0.12
N ARG A 32 11.18 9.81 -0.70
CA ARG A 32 12.56 9.62 -0.22
C ARG A 32 13.04 10.93 0.42
N SER A 33 13.40 10.88 1.71
CA SER A 33 13.83 12.06 2.47
C SER A 33 15.14 11.81 3.23
N GLY A 34 15.76 12.88 3.72
CA GLY A 34 17.01 12.81 4.47
C GLY A 34 18.26 12.69 3.58
N ALA A 35 19.38 12.34 4.19
CA ALA A 35 20.67 12.39 3.51
C ALA A 35 20.79 11.29 2.43
N PRO A 36 21.40 11.58 1.25
CA PRO A 36 21.47 10.63 0.13
C PRO A 36 22.09 9.26 0.46
N HIS A 37 22.98 9.22 1.46
CA HIS A 37 23.67 8.01 1.89
C HIS A 37 22.80 7.07 2.75
N VAL A 38 21.62 7.51 3.20
CA VAL A 38 20.68 6.65 3.91
C VAL A 38 19.95 5.78 2.87
N PRO A 39 20.01 4.45 2.98
CA PRO A 39 19.33 3.58 2.03
C PRO A 39 17.81 3.64 2.24
N TRP A 40 17.08 3.79 1.13
CA TRP A 40 15.62 3.75 1.07
C TRP A 40 15.14 2.53 0.28
N LEU A 41 13.83 2.32 0.26
CA LEU A 41 13.22 1.32 -0.60
C LEU A 41 13.20 1.84 -2.03
N GLU A 42 13.44 0.94 -2.97
CA GLU A 42 13.64 1.24 -4.39
C GLU A 42 12.74 0.33 -5.25
N PRO A 43 12.38 0.75 -6.48
CA PRO A 43 12.81 2.00 -7.12
C PRO A 43 11.97 3.21 -6.71
N ASP A 44 12.56 4.40 -6.81
CA ASP A 44 11.86 5.67 -6.80
C ASP A 44 10.91 5.83 -8.02
N ILE A 45 9.77 6.48 -7.81
CA ILE A 45 8.74 6.69 -8.84
C ILE A 45 9.27 7.50 -10.03
N CYS A 46 10.06 8.55 -9.81
CA CYS A 46 10.56 9.38 -10.91
C CYS A 46 11.59 8.62 -11.74
N GLU A 47 12.50 7.89 -11.09
CA GLU A 47 13.47 7.02 -11.77
C GLU A 47 12.75 5.94 -12.59
N HIS A 48 11.73 5.31 -12.02
CA HIS A 48 10.98 4.27 -12.73
C HIS A 48 10.18 4.82 -13.93
N LEU A 49 9.70 6.07 -13.89
CA LEU A 49 9.08 6.71 -15.05
C LEU A 49 10.06 6.92 -16.20
N GLU A 50 11.33 7.26 -15.91
CA GLU A 50 12.40 7.36 -16.91
C GLU A 50 12.68 5.99 -17.55
N GLU A 51 12.75 4.93 -16.74
CA GLU A 51 12.92 3.54 -17.22
C GLU A 51 11.78 3.11 -18.16
N LEU A 52 10.53 3.34 -17.75
CA LEU A 52 9.35 2.98 -18.55
C LEU A 52 9.29 3.76 -19.86
N HIS A 53 9.64 5.05 -19.84
CA HIS A 53 9.75 5.85 -21.05
C HIS A 53 10.81 5.29 -22.00
N GLY A 54 12.01 4.98 -21.47
CA GLY A 54 13.10 4.37 -22.24
C GLY A 54 12.74 3.00 -22.83
N ALA A 55 11.86 2.26 -22.16
CA ALA A 55 11.30 1.00 -22.65
C ALA A 55 10.12 1.17 -23.65
N GLY A 56 9.70 2.40 -23.93
CA GLY A 56 8.64 2.71 -24.90
C GLY A 56 7.22 2.55 -24.35
N ALA A 57 7.02 2.65 -23.04
CA ALA A 57 5.68 2.62 -22.47
C ALA A 57 4.82 3.78 -23.01
N PRO A 58 3.59 3.52 -23.49
CA PRO A 58 2.77 4.56 -24.11
C PRO A 58 2.09 5.50 -23.09
N ALA A 59 1.90 5.04 -21.85
CA ALA A 59 1.33 5.78 -20.73
C ALA A 59 1.55 5.01 -19.41
N VAL A 60 1.39 5.68 -18.27
CA VAL A 60 1.46 5.07 -16.92
C VAL A 60 0.26 5.50 -16.06
N VAL A 61 -0.24 4.56 -15.24
CA VAL A 61 -1.21 4.84 -14.17
C VAL A 61 -0.53 4.63 -12.82
N MET A 62 -0.45 5.69 -12.02
CA MET A 62 0.07 5.67 -10.65
C MET A 62 -1.06 5.36 -9.66
N VAL A 63 -0.87 4.36 -8.80
CA VAL A 63 -1.90 3.91 -7.85
C VAL A 63 -1.35 4.04 -6.43
N PRO A 64 -1.79 5.03 -5.63
CA PRO A 64 -1.25 5.30 -4.30
C PRO A 64 -1.79 4.32 -3.25
N ILE A 65 -1.39 3.05 -3.31
CA ILE A 65 -1.87 1.99 -2.40
C ILE A 65 -1.37 2.11 -0.95
N GLY A 66 -0.39 2.97 -0.70
CA GLY A 66 0.21 3.17 0.63
C GLY A 66 -0.63 4.06 1.56
N PHE A 67 -1.58 4.82 1.01
CA PHE A 67 -2.37 5.78 1.77
C PHE A 67 -3.86 5.69 1.40
N VAL A 68 -4.70 6.01 2.39
CA VAL A 68 -6.17 5.94 2.24
C VAL A 68 -6.79 7.27 1.83
N SER A 69 -6.07 8.38 1.96
CA SER A 69 -6.55 9.73 1.68
C SER A 69 -5.49 10.53 0.94
N ASP A 70 -5.93 11.50 0.15
CA ASP A 70 -5.03 12.49 -0.44
C ASP A 70 -4.51 13.41 0.68
N HIS A 71 -3.19 13.55 0.74
CA HIS A 71 -2.48 14.48 1.61
C HIS A 71 -1.24 15.01 0.88
N MET A 72 -0.49 15.89 1.55
CA MET A 72 0.65 16.58 0.95
C MET A 72 1.62 15.63 0.25
N GLU A 73 2.08 14.55 0.92
CA GLU A 73 3.02 13.59 0.31
C GLU A 73 2.43 12.77 -0.84
N VAL A 74 1.10 12.64 -0.97
CA VAL A 74 0.49 11.99 -2.16
C VAL A 74 0.39 12.99 -3.29
N LEU A 75 -0.20 14.17 -3.02
CA LEU A 75 -0.48 15.18 -4.03
C LEU A 75 0.79 15.84 -4.57
N TYR A 76 1.75 16.13 -3.70
CA TYR A 76 2.99 16.74 -4.10
C TYR A 76 3.83 15.74 -4.89
N ASP A 77 4.17 14.60 -4.31
CA ASP A 77 5.07 13.64 -4.95
C ASP A 77 4.50 13.08 -6.27
N LEU A 78 3.19 12.82 -6.35
CA LEU A 78 2.60 12.20 -7.55
C LEU A 78 2.00 13.22 -8.53
N ASP A 79 1.17 14.14 -8.05
CA ASP A 79 0.49 15.10 -8.93
C ASP A 79 1.37 16.33 -9.25
N THR A 80 2.45 16.56 -8.51
CA THR A 80 3.43 17.62 -8.82
C THR A 80 4.74 17.04 -9.36
N GLU A 81 5.51 16.30 -8.55
CA GLU A 81 6.88 15.89 -8.93
C GLU A 81 6.90 14.82 -10.03
N ALA A 82 6.22 13.69 -9.82
CA ALA A 82 6.18 12.61 -10.81
C ALA A 82 5.47 13.05 -12.10
N THR A 83 4.43 13.87 -11.99
CA THR A 83 3.75 14.44 -13.17
C THR A 83 4.61 15.44 -13.93
N ALA A 84 5.42 16.27 -13.23
CA ALA A 84 6.39 17.14 -13.88
C ALA A 84 7.48 16.34 -14.59
N LYS A 85 8.05 15.32 -13.93
CA LYS A 85 9.01 14.39 -14.53
C LYS A 85 8.45 13.72 -15.78
N ALA A 86 7.22 13.20 -15.71
CA ALA A 86 6.56 12.59 -16.85
C ALA A 86 6.36 13.57 -18.02
N ALA A 87 6.04 14.84 -17.72
CA ALA A 87 5.91 15.89 -18.73
C ALA A 87 7.25 16.21 -19.42
N GLU A 88 8.37 16.22 -18.69
CA GLU A 88 9.72 16.36 -19.26
C GLU A 88 10.03 15.24 -20.27
N LEU A 89 9.59 14.02 -19.97
CA LEU A 89 9.77 12.84 -20.82
C LEU A 89 8.77 12.77 -21.98
N GLY A 90 7.70 13.58 -21.95
CA GLY A 90 6.56 13.41 -22.86
C GLY A 90 5.78 12.11 -22.65
N LEU A 91 5.85 11.52 -21.45
CA LEU A 91 5.14 10.30 -21.07
C LEU A 91 3.77 10.65 -20.46
N PRO A 92 2.64 10.22 -21.05
CA PRO A 92 1.33 10.45 -20.46
C PRO A 92 1.16 9.69 -19.14
N VAL A 93 0.81 10.39 -18.06
CA VAL A 93 0.55 9.77 -16.75
C VAL A 93 -0.79 10.19 -16.16
N ARG A 94 -1.37 9.30 -15.36
CA ARG A 94 -2.55 9.58 -14.51
C ARG A 94 -2.40 8.92 -13.16
N ARG A 95 -2.90 9.57 -12.11
CA ARG A 95 -3.01 8.97 -10.78
C ARG A 95 -4.45 8.52 -10.54
N SER A 96 -4.65 7.34 -9.94
CA SER A 96 -5.95 6.99 -9.37
C SER A 96 -6.21 7.79 -8.09
N ALA A 97 -7.46 8.09 -7.78
CA ALA A 97 -7.79 8.65 -6.48
C ALA A 97 -7.35 7.67 -5.36
N THR A 98 -7.02 8.21 -4.20
CA THR A 98 -7.02 7.44 -2.95
C THR A 98 -8.46 7.06 -2.60
N VAL A 99 -8.64 6.19 -1.60
CA VAL A 99 -9.97 5.74 -1.17
C VAL A 99 -10.85 6.90 -0.69
N GLY A 100 -10.26 7.87 0.01
CA GLY A 100 -10.92 9.07 0.50
C GLY A 100 -12.12 8.75 1.39
N ALA A 101 -13.25 9.42 1.13
CA ALA A 101 -14.48 9.29 1.91
C ALA A 101 -15.45 8.24 1.35
N ASP A 102 -14.96 7.23 0.61
CA ASP A 102 -15.83 6.17 0.08
C ASP A 102 -16.57 5.45 1.23
N PRO A 103 -17.92 5.41 1.21
CA PRO A 103 -18.70 4.82 2.30
C PRO A 103 -18.41 3.32 2.49
N ARG A 104 -17.93 2.62 1.45
CA ARG A 104 -17.53 1.20 1.54
C ARG A 104 -16.30 1.03 2.43
N PHE A 105 -15.37 1.99 2.43
CA PHE A 105 -14.21 1.95 3.30
C PHE A 105 -14.58 2.19 4.76
N ALA A 106 -15.44 3.18 5.03
CA ALA A 106 -15.96 3.40 6.37
C ALA A 106 -16.73 2.17 6.91
N ALA A 107 -17.52 1.50 6.04
CA ALA A 107 -18.17 0.25 6.37
C ALA A 107 -17.16 -0.87 6.68
N ALA A 108 -16.10 -1.01 5.89
CA ALA A 108 -15.05 -2.00 6.15
C ALA A 108 -14.34 -1.77 7.50
N VAL A 109 -14.02 -0.52 7.85
CA VAL A 109 -13.43 -0.18 9.15
C VAL A 109 -14.39 -0.51 10.30
N ARG A 110 -15.68 -0.17 10.16
CA ARG A 110 -16.71 -0.55 11.12
C ARG A 110 -16.76 -2.08 11.30
N ASP A 111 -16.72 -2.83 10.20
CA ASP A 111 -16.82 -4.28 10.23
C ASP A 111 -15.61 -4.91 10.94
N LEU A 112 -14.39 -4.37 10.76
CA LEU A 112 -13.20 -4.77 11.54
C LEU A 112 -13.36 -4.52 13.05
N VAL A 113 -13.96 -3.39 13.45
CA VAL A 113 -14.22 -3.08 14.87
C VAL A 113 -15.27 -4.04 15.45
N LEU A 114 -16.33 -4.32 14.69
CA LEU A 114 -17.38 -5.26 15.11
C LEU A 114 -16.83 -6.69 15.21
N GLU A 115 -15.99 -7.11 14.27
CA GLU A 115 -15.27 -8.39 14.28
C GLU A 115 -14.46 -8.51 15.58
N ARG A 116 -13.61 -7.52 15.88
CA ARG A 116 -12.79 -7.50 17.10
C ARG A 116 -13.64 -7.55 18.37
N ALA A 117 -14.70 -6.75 18.43
CA ALA A 117 -15.59 -6.70 19.58
C ALA A 117 -16.37 -8.01 19.81
N ALA A 118 -16.74 -8.71 18.73
CA ALA A 118 -17.36 -10.04 18.83
C ALA A 118 -16.38 -11.07 19.39
N THR A 119 -15.14 -11.08 18.91
CA THR A 119 -14.07 -11.96 19.44
C THR A 119 -13.87 -11.76 20.94
N GLU A 120 -13.78 -10.51 21.42
CA GLU A 120 -13.61 -10.21 22.85
C GLU A 120 -14.82 -10.62 23.72
N ARG A 121 -16.01 -10.72 23.13
CA ARG A 121 -17.20 -11.27 23.81
C ARG A 121 -17.27 -12.80 23.79
N GLY A 122 -16.26 -13.47 23.27
CA GLY A 122 -16.26 -14.93 23.07
C GLY A 122 -17.24 -15.39 21.99
N GLN A 123 -17.65 -14.48 21.09
CA GLN A 123 -18.53 -14.80 19.97
C GLN A 123 -17.68 -15.21 18.76
N ARG A 124 -18.21 -16.12 17.93
CA ARG A 124 -17.58 -16.44 16.66
C ARG A 124 -17.81 -15.28 15.68
N ALA A 125 -16.73 -14.68 15.20
CA ALA A 125 -16.74 -13.69 14.14
C ALA A 125 -16.21 -14.30 12.83
N GLU A 126 -16.81 -13.94 11.71
CA GLU A 126 -16.23 -14.20 10.39
C GLU A 126 -15.12 -13.18 10.14
N ARG A 127 -13.96 -13.64 9.66
CA ARG A 127 -12.80 -12.79 9.43
C ARG A 127 -12.57 -12.65 7.93
N CYS A 128 -13.16 -11.62 7.35
CA CYS A 128 -13.08 -11.38 5.92
C CYS A 128 -11.67 -10.90 5.55
N ALA A 129 -11.08 -11.54 4.54
CA ALA A 129 -9.79 -11.13 4.00
C ALA A 129 -9.75 -11.42 2.49
N LEU A 130 -9.02 -10.56 1.78
CA LEU A 130 -8.68 -10.77 0.37
C LEU A 130 -7.18 -11.00 0.25
N GLY A 131 -6.79 -11.71 -0.80
CA GLY A 131 -5.38 -11.98 -1.09
C GLY A 131 -4.85 -13.25 -0.43
N ALA A 132 -3.54 -13.42 -0.48
CA ALA A 132 -2.86 -14.65 -0.07
C ALA A 132 -2.47 -14.66 1.42
N LEU A 133 -2.53 -13.51 2.10
CA LEU A 133 -2.05 -13.38 3.49
C LEU A 133 -3.12 -13.75 4.54
N GLY A 134 -4.39 -13.82 4.15
CA GLY A 134 -5.50 -14.07 5.08
C GLY A 134 -5.74 -12.92 6.07
N PRO A 135 -6.66 -13.10 7.04
CA PRO A 135 -6.93 -12.08 8.05
C PRO A 135 -5.74 -11.90 9.01
N SER A 136 -5.48 -10.67 9.43
CA SER A 136 -4.39 -10.37 10.36
C SER A 136 -4.62 -11.00 11.74
N HIS A 137 -3.61 -11.08 12.59
CA HIS A 137 -3.79 -11.48 13.98
C HIS A 137 -4.47 -10.37 14.79
N ASP A 138 -5.22 -10.76 15.83
CA ASP A 138 -5.79 -9.83 16.81
C ASP A 138 -4.78 -9.39 17.88
N LEU A 139 -3.85 -10.30 18.20
CA LEU A 139 -2.75 -10.09 19.12
C LEU A 139 -1.44 -10.29 18.36
N CYS A 140 -0.54 -9.32 18.44
CA CYS A 140 0.75 -9.38 17.77
C CYS A 140 1.55 -10.61 18.24
N PRO A 141 1.89 -11.56 17.34
CA PRO A 141 2.84 -12.59 17.70
C PRO A 141 4.22 -11.97 17.97
N ILE A 142 5.07 -12.68 18.73
CA ILE A 142 6.47 -12.24 18.89
C ILE A 142 7.08 -12.04 17.50
N GLY A 143 7.78 -10.91 17.34
CA GLY A 143 8.47 -10.59 16.09
C GLY A 143 7.56 -10.07 14.97
N CYS A 144 6.29 -9.80 15.25
CA CYS A 144 5.36 -9.19 14.28
C CYS A 144 5.84 -7.81 13.80
N CYS A 145 6.31 -6.97 14.73
CA CYS A 145 6.82 -5.64 14.46
C CYS A 145 8.29 -5.57 14.83
N PRO A 146 9.20 -6.17 14.03
CA PRO A 146 10.61 -6.17 14.34
C PRO A 146 11.11 -4.73 14.25
N ALA A 147 11.41 -4.13 15.39
CA ALA A 147 12.13 -2.87 15.43
C ALA A 147 13.58 -3.12 14.95
N ARG A 148 14.27 -2.04 14.51
CA ARG A 148 15.71 -2.12 14.18
C ARG A 148 16.57 -2.58 15.38
N ALA A 149 16.02 -2.47 16.60
CA ALA A 149 16.56 -2.97 17.84
C ALA A 149 15.41 -3.55 18.68
N GLU A 150 15.67 -4.58 19.48
CA GLU A 150 14.66 -5.17 20.37
C GLU A 150 14.09 -4.11 21.32
N ARG A 151 12.76 -4.03 21.40
CA ARG A 151 12.02 -3.13 22.29
C ARG A 151 10.87 -3.89 22.94
N PRO A 152 10.51 -3.61 24.20
CA PRO A 152 9.33 -4.18 24.85
C PRO A 152 8.07 -3.92 24.03
N ALA A 153 7.10 -4.83 24.08
CA ALA A 153 5.81 -4.65 23.45
C ALA A 153 5.08 -3.43 24.04
N ALA A 154 4.62 -2.51 23.18
CA ALA A 154 3.85 -1.33 23.63
C ALA A 154 2.46 -1.71 24.17
N ALA A 155 1.88 -2.80 23.64
CA ALA A 155 0.69 -3.46 24.17
C ALA A 155 0.77 -4.94 23.75
N GLY A 156 0.87 -5.85 24.72
CA GLY A 156 1.06 -7.29 24.50
C GLY A 156 1.99 -7.91 25.53
N ALA A 157 2.29 -9.20 25.38
CA ALA A 157 3.29 -9.88 26.20
C ALA A 157 4.62 -9.96 25.43
N ASP A 158 5.73 -9.68 26.11
CA ASP A 158 7.08 -9.84 25.55
C ASP A 158 7.40 -11.32 25.24
N SER A 159 6.66 -12.24 25.87
CA SER A 159 6.72 -13.69 25.65
C SER A 159 5.33 -14.32 25.77
N PRO A 160 4.96 -15.29 24.90
CA PRO A 160 3.73 -16.07 25.01
C PRO A 160 3.81 -17.12 26.13
N TYR A 161 4.94 -17.18 26.84
CA TYR A 161 5.20 -18.07 27.98
C TYR A 161 5.38 -17.31 29.30
N ALA A 162 5.10 -16.00 29.34
CA ALA A 162 5.13 -15.19 30.56
C ALA A 162 3.75 -15.14 31.23
#